data_AF-A0A928NF60-F1
#
_entry.id   AF-A0A928NF60-F1
#
_cell.length_a   1.000
_cell.length_b   1.000
_cell.length_c   1.000
_cell.angle_alpha   90.00
_cell.angle_beta   90.00
_cell.angle_gamma   90.00
#
_symmetry.space_group_name_H-M   'P 1'
#
loop_
_entity.id
_entity.type
_entity.pdbx_description
1 polymer ?
#
loop_
_entity_poly.entity_id
_entity_poly.type
_entity_poly.pdbx_seq_one_letter_code
_entity_poly.pdbx_strand_id
1 'polypeptide(L)' 'MKNKVILISIDGMRPDGLIKCNNPYVDELKKMASYTFDARTVFPSVTLP' A
#
# COMPACT_ATOMS: atom_id res chain seq x y z
N MET A 1 -9.08 0.21 -26.22
CA MET A 1 -8.31 0.00 -24.97
C MET A 1 -7.81 1.34 -24.40
N LYS A 2 -8.69 2.26 -24.04
CA LYS A 2 -8.28 3.48 -23.29
C LYS A 2 -8.46 3.21 -21.79
N ASN A 3 -7.52 3.70 -20.98
CA ASN A 3 -7.50 3.63 -19.50
C ASN A 3 -7.31 2.22 -18.92
N LYS A 4 -6.22 1.55 -19.30
CA LYS A 4 -5.80 0.34 -18.58
C LYS A 4 -5.37 0.71 -17.15
N VAL A 5 -5.78 -0.11 -16.19
CA VAL A 5 -5.38 0.02 -14.78
C VAL A 5 -4.52 -1.18 -14.41
N ILE A 6 -3.45 -0.91 -13.67
CA ILE A 6 -2.60 -1.93 -13.05
C ILE A 6 -2.86 -1.89 -11.55
N LEU A 7 -3.27 -3.02 -10.99
CA LEU A 7 -3.39 -3.20 -9.55
C LEU A 7 -2.19 -4.02 -9.06
N ILE A 8 -1.41 -3.44 -8.15
CA ILE A 8 -0.27 -4.10 -7.51
C ILE A 8 -0.64 -4.34 -6.05
N SER A 9 -0.62 -5.60 -5.62
CA SER A 9 -0.86 -5.99 -4.22
C SER A 9 0.43 -6.56 -3.63
N ILE A 10 0.78 -6.11 -2.42
CA ILE A 10 1.93 -6.61 -1.66
C ILE A 10 1.37 -7.26 -0.40
N ASP A 11 1.53 -8.57 -0.29
CA ASP A 11 1.01 -9.32 0.87
C ASP A 11 1.74 -8.89 2.15
N GLY A 12 0.97 -8.76 3.24
CA GLY A 12 1.50 -8.40 4.55
C GLY A 12 2.11 -6.99 4.66
N MET A 13 1.88 -6.08 3.70
CA MET A 13 2.43 -4.72 3.74
C MET A 13 1.72 -3.85 4.79
N ARG A 14 2.17 -3.95 6.04
CA ARG A 14 1.66 -3.11 7.14
C ARG A 14 2.17 -1.66 7.01
N PRO A 15 1.33 -0.67 7.33
CA PRO A 15 1.73 0.75 7.26
C PRO A 15 2.88 1.09 8.20
N ASP A 16 2.94 0.48 9.39
CA ASP A 16 4.01 0.73 10.35
C ASP A 16 5.36 0.18 9.87
N GLY A 17 5.36 -0.98 9.19
CA GLY A 17 6.55 -1.53 8.55
C GLY A 17 7.08 -0.64 7.43
N LEU A 18 6.17 -0.06 6.63
CA LEU A 18 6.53 0.86 5.55
C LEU A 18 7.19 2.16 6.06
N ILE A 19 6.75 2.67 7.21
CA ILE A 19 7.35 3.87 7.84
C ILE A 19 8.70 3.52 8.47
N LYS A 20 8.80 2.40 9.19
CA LYS A 20 10.01 2.00 9.91
C LYS A 20 11.17 1.58 9.02
N CYS A 21 10.91 1.13 7.79
CA CYS A 21 11.97 0.73 6.88
C CYS A 21 12.84 1.90 6.38
N ASN A 22 12.40 3.15 6.58
CA ASN A 22 13.12 4.37 6.25
C ASN A 22 13.65 4.41 4.81
N ASN A 23 12.89 3.82 3.87
CA ASN A 23 13.23 3.85 2.46
C ASN A 23 12.81 5.21 1.87
N PRO A 24 13.75 5.98 1.27
CA PRO A 24 13.46 7.33 0.78
C PRO A 24 12.40 7.36 -0.32
N TYR A 25 12.18 6.24 -1.02
CA TYR A 25 11.21 6.18 -2.10
C TYR A 25 9.76 6.24 -1.61
N VAL A 26 9.48 5.84 -0.36
CA VAL A 26 8.13 5.93 0.22
C VAL A 26 7.69 7.40 0.31
N ASP A 27 8.62 8.28 0.70
CA ASP A 27 8.33 9.72 0.79
C ASP A 27 8.14 10.37 -0.57
N GLU A 28 8.90 9.95 -1.58
CA GLU A 28 8.68 10.41 -2.95
C GLU A 28 7.31 9.95 -3.47
N LEU A 29 6.93 8.69 -3.23
CA LEU A 29 5.64 8.17 -3.67
C LEU A 29 4.47 8.94 -3.03
N LYS A 30 4.58 9.30 -1.74
CA LYS A 30 3.58 10.10 -1.02
C LYS A 30 3.41 11.53 -1.58
N LYS A 31 4.45 12.11 -2.19
CA LYS A 31 4.37 13.44 -2.83
C LYS A 31 3.69 13.36 -4.20
N MET A 32 3.83 12.24 -4.90
CA MET A 32 3.37 12.07 -6.28
C MET A 32 1.97 11.44 -6.38
N ALA A 33 1.49 10.78 -5.33
CA ALA A 33 0.24 10.02 -5.35
C ALA A 33 -0.63 10.28 -4.13
N SER A 34 -1.93 10.03 -4.27
CA SER A 34 -2.85 9.94 -3.13
C SER A 34 -2.54 8.70 -2.30
N TYR A 35 -2.49 8.84 -0.98
CA TYR A 35 -2.17 7.74 -0.06
C TYR A 35 -2.96 7.83 1.25
N THR A 36 -3.01 6.73 2.00
CA THR A 36 -3.48 6.68 3.39
C THR A 36 -2.74 5.60 4.17
N PHE A 37 -2.47 5.83 5.46
CA PHE A 37 -1.95 4.82 6.39
C PHE A 37 -3.06 4.15 7.22
N ASP A 38 -4.31 4.59 7.07
CA ASP A 38 -5.46 4.14 7.86
C ASP A 38 -6.33 3.09 7.14
N ALA A 39 -5.80 2.48 6.07
CA ALA A 39 -6.49 1.41 5.34
C ALA A 39 -6.74 0.20 6.27
N ARG A 40 -7.94 -0.38 6.21
CA ARG A 40 -8.36 -1.52 7.06
C ARG A 40 -8.68 -2.74 6.21
N THR A 41 -8.17 -3.89 6.62
CA THR A 41 -8.49 -5.20 6.03
C THR A 41 -9.80 -5.74 6.61
N VAL A 42 -10.38 -6.75 5.94
CA VAL A 42 -11.52 -7.53 6.47
C VAL A 42 -11.04 -8.52 7.54
N PHE A 43 -11.96 -8.99 8.40
CA PHE A 43 -11.69 -10.04 9.38
C PHE A 43 -12.17 -11.41 8.86
N PRO A 44 -11.38 -12.49 8.98
CA PRO A 44 -10.01 -12.52 9.47
C PRO A 44 -9.03 -11.86 8.47
N SER A 45 -7.98 -11.23 8.97
CA SER A 45 -6.98 -10.56 8.12
C SER A 45 -6.01 -11.60 7.54
N VAL A 46 -6.44 -12.31 6.51
CA VAL A 46 -5.70 -13.34 5.78
C VAL A 46 -5.62 -13.00 4.28
N THR A 47 -4.63 -13.55 3.57
CA THR A 47 -4.37 -13.23 2.15
C THR A 47 -5.55 -13.57 1.24
N LEU A 48 -6.22 -14.70 1.49
CA LEU A 48 -7.48 -15.08 0.86
C LEU A 48 -8.48 -15.35 1.98
N PRO A 49 -9.59 -14.59 2.06
CA PRO A 49 -10.63 -14.80 3.06
C PRO A 49 -11.40 -16.10 2.84
#